data_AF-A0A5S9ITR5-F1
#
_entry.id   AF-A0A5S9ITR5-F1
#
_cell.length_a   1.000
_cell.length_b   1.000
_cell.length_c   1.000
_cell.angle_alpha   90.00
_cell.angle_beta   90.00
_cell.angle_gamma   90.00
#
_symmetry.space_group_name_H-M   'P 1'
#
loop_
_entity.id
_entity.type
_entity.pdbx_description
1 polymer ?
#
loop_
_entity_poly.entity_id
_entity_poly.type
_entity_poly.pdbx_seq_one_letter_code
_entity_poly.pdbx_strand_id
1 'polypeptide(L)'
;MRFLSILLMLAVACTFSFADDNRNDSIHVPVMDLDGDYFSNEYGFRGANWRGKDASDLDEDVYPGAGELERDGSVDYNCNGISGWSKSKGKSNENWLCERAQSRGVVIFGDSAAAAFHIPVSFLPVTRNIEDFAKLLNYDHLRQLAQQRRTQRHDRDDDFDVIVHEFDWPHKSWATGFAEDINGESIYMKMRDRNRCNHRDFQNLAVNGAKAKSLVEQVGNFSRDKSDKPSLAFVAYIGNDICKKKLEDMTTPEEYRQQMITGLKLLDGKLAPGSKVVITGLVDGRILWDTMNDRMHPIGMTYAELYDLLWDIKGNPCRTWLTSDSSMRDKASARAAELSKVAKEIADTQTFNNFEVAYIDLPMDKAIEEWKKQGKDVAELIEVVDGFHPSHTAHRLLSKYIWEELSTSYPQFLGPVNPNNEMIKKNFGEQGGH
;
A
#
# COMPACT_ATOMS: atom_id res chain seq x y z
N MET A 1 -31.35 1.74 -19.66
CA MET A 1 -30.10 1.01 -19.98
C MET A 1 -28.87 1.69 -19.39
N ARG A 2 -28.51 2.95 -19.73
CA ARG A 2 -27.32 3.64 -19.17
C ARG A 2 -27.25 3.66 -17.62
N PHE A 3 -28.37 3.90 -16.94
CA PHE A 3 -28.42 3.92 -15.47
C PHE A 3 -28.17 2.54 -14.84
N LEU A 4 -28.64 1.46 -15.47
CA LEU A 4 -28.44 0.09 -15.02
C LEU A 4 -26.97 -0.35 -15.20
N SER A 5 -26.31 0.16 -16.24
CA SER A 5 -24.88 -0.04 -16.50
C SER A 5 -24.01 0.68 -15.47
N ILE A 6 -24.36 1.93 -15.11
CA ILE A 6 -23.70 2.68 -14.03
C ILE A 6 -23.81 1.91 -12.70
N LEU A 7 -25.01 1.41 -12.36
CA LEU A 7 -25.23 0.61 -11.15
C LEU A 7 -24.39 -0.67 -11.12
N LEU A 8 -24.32 -1.42 -12.23
CA LEU A 8 -23.57 -2.67 -12.28
C LEU A 8 -22.06 -2.42 -12.13
N MET A 9 -21.53 -1.34 -12.71
CA MET A 9 -20.11 -1.00 -12.60
C MET A 9 -19.72 -0.48 -11.22
N LEU A 10 -20.54 0.41 -10.64
CA LEU A 10 -20.35 0.84 -9.26
C LEU A 10 -20.42 -0.36 -8.31
N ALA A 11 -21.37 -1.27 -8.51
CA ALA A 11 -21.45 -2.50 -7.75
C ALA A 11 -20.21 -3.39 -7.91
N VAL A 12 -19.68 -3.57 -9.12
CA VAL A 12 -18.45 -4.36 -9.36
C VAL A 12 -17.24 -3.71 -8.69
N ALA A 13 -17.01 -2.41 -8.90
CA ALA A 13 -15.91 -1.69 -8.25
C ALA A 13 -16.03 -1.75 -6.71
N CYS A 14 -17.25 -1.56 -6.18
CA CYS A 14 -17.51 -1.71 -4.75
C CYS A 14 -17.28 -3.17 -4.26
N THR A 15 -17.60 -4.20 -5.05
CA THR A 15 -17.28 -5.58 -4.66
C THR A 15 -15.78 -5.90 -4.65
N PHE A 16 -14.97 -5.15 -5.41
CA PHE A 16 -13.51 -5.22 -5.33
C PHE A 16 -12.97 -4.44 -4.13
N SER A 17 -13.55 -3.28 -3.82
CA SER A 17 -13.21 -2.51 -2.61
C SER A 17 -13.61 -3.23 -1.30
N PHE A 18 -14.63 -4.09 -1.33
CA PHE A 18 -15.24 -4.73 -0.14
C PHE A 18 -15.44 -6.23 -0.29
N ALA A 19 -14.46 -6.98 -0.79
CA ALA A 19 -14.59 -8.44 -0.81
C ALA A 19 -14.99 -8.93 0.61
N ASP A 20 -16.20 -9.48 0.67
CA ASP A 20 -16.95 -9.80 1.89
C ASP A 20 -16.12 -10.66 2.86
N ASP A 21 -16.36 -10.52 4.16
CA ASP A 21 -15.67 -11.16 5.29
C ASP A 21 -15.75 -12.71 5.27
N ASN A 22 -16.41 -13.27 4.25
CA ASN A 22 -16.71 -14.67 4.00
C ASN A 22 -15.98 -15.28 2.78
N ARG A 23 -15.15 -14.52 2.04
CA ARG A 23 -14.28 -15.12 1.00
C ARG A 23 -12.95 -15.56 1.63
N ASN A 24 -12.90 -16.83 2.01
CA ASN A 24 -11.73 -17.49 2.59
C ASN A 24 -10.71 -18.00 1.54
N ASP A 25 -10.64 -17.43 0.32
CA ASP A 25 -10.09 -18.15 -0.85
C ASP A 25 -9.18 -17.35 -1.81
N SER A 26 -8.48 -16.28 -1.39
CA SER A 26 -7.41 -15.72 -2.25
C SER A 26 -6.12 -15.50 -1.48
N ILE A 27 -5.17 -16.40 -1.67
CA ILE A 27 -3.77 -16.16 -1.33
C ILE A 27 -3.32 -14.93 -2.13
N HIS A 28 -2.97 -13.83 -1.44
CA HIS A 28 -2.54 -12.57 -2.07
C HIS A 28 -1.02 -12.57 -2.36
N VAL A 29 -0.60 -13.59 -3.11
CA VAL A 29 0.77 -13.80 -3.62
C VAL A 29 0.78 -13.69 -5.14
N PRO A 30 1.94 -13.48 -5.78
CA PRO A 30 2.01 -13.38 -7.22
C PRO A 30 1.44 -14.63 -7.90
N VAL A 31 0.71 -14.44 -8.99
CA VAL A 31 0.25 -15.56 -9.84
C VAL A 31 1.42 -16.16 -10.64
N MET A 32 2.39 -15.32 -10.98
CA MET A 32 3.60 -15.70 -11.71
C MET A 32 4.78 -15.67 -10.74
N ASP A 33 5.07 -16.83 -10.17
CA ASP A 33 6.11 -17.08 -9.17
C ASP A 33 6.50 -18.56 -9.31
N LEU A 34 7.62 -18.84 -9.97
CA LEU A 34 8.02 -20.19 -10.37
C LEU A 34 8.83 -20.91 -9.29
N ASP A 35 9.51 -20.18 -8.42
CA ASP A 35 10.32 -20.74 -7.32
C ASP A 35 9.64 -20.65 -5.94
N GLY A 36 8.55 -19.90 -5.82
CA GLY A 36 7.70 -19.84 -4.63
C GLY A 36 8.19 -18.87 -3.56
N ASP A 37 9.04 -17.90 -3.90
CA ASP A 37 9.60 -16.91 -2.99
C ASP A 37 8.66 -15.71 -2.69
N TYR A 38 7.51 -15.68 -3.37
CA TYR A 38 6.46 -14.65 -3.35
C TYR A 38 6.84 -13.30 -3.97
N PHE A 39 7.89 -13.25 -4.76
CA PHE A 39 8.22 -12.15 -5.65
C PHE A 39 7.95 -12.57 -7.11
N SER A 40 8.08 -11.62 -8.04
CA SER A 40 7.76 -11.88 -9.44
C SER A 40 8.55 -10.98 -10.35
N ASN A 41 8.84 -11.47 -11.55
CA ASN A 41 9.37 -10.67 -12.64
C ASN A 41 8.27 -9.97 -13.47
N GLU A 42 7.00 -10.31 -13.26
CA GLU A 42 5.82 -9.71 -13.91
C GLU A 42 5.19 -8.65 -12.99
N TYR A 43 4.67 -7.55 -13.55
CA TYR A 43 4.15 -6.44 -12.73
C TYR A 43 2.74 -6.70 -12.17
N GLY A 44 1.85 -7.31 -12.95
CA GLY A 44 0.43 -7.56 -12.64
C GLY A 44 0.20 -8.64 -11.58
N PHE A 45 -1.07 -8.84 -11.18
CA PHE A 45 -1.51 -10.00 -10.37
C PHE A 45 -0.65 -10.28 -9.13
N ARG A 46 -0.53 -9.28 -8.24
CA ARG A 46 0.28 -9.33 -7.00
C ARG A 46 1.81 -9.41 -7.22
N GLY A 47 2.31 -9.21 -8.44
CA GLY A 47 3.74 -9.19 -8.79
C GLY A 47 4.51 -7.89 -8.50
N ALA A 48 5.41 -7.47 -9.38
CA ALA A 48 6.42 -6.42 -9.17
C ALA A 48 5.88 -4.98 -8.93
N ASN A 49 4.59 -4.71 -9.16
CA ASN A 49 3.98 -3.46 -8.69
C ASN A 49 3.68 -3.48 -7.18
N TRP A 50 3.53 -4.68 -6.60
CA TRP A 50 3.23 -4.89 -5.19
C TRP A 50 4.48 -5.12 -4.36
N ARG A 51 5.50 -5.77 -4.92
CA ARG A 51 6.75 -6.10 -4.25
C ARG A 51 7.94 -5.81 -5.16
N GLY A 52 9.15 -5.82 -4.62
CA GLY A 52 10.36 -5.75 -5.43
C GLY A 52 10.35 -6.74 -6.58
N LYS A 53 10.79 -6.29 -7.76
CA LYS A 53 10.93 -7.21 -8.88
C LYS A 53 12.03 -8.23 -8.61
N ASP A 54 11.67 -9.48 -8.79
CA ASP A 54 12.58 -10.59 -8.67
C ASP A 54 13.61 -10.56 -9.82
N ALA A 55 14.88 -10.80 -9.47
CA ALA A 55 16.00 -10.91 -10.40
C ALA A 55 16.15 -12.32 -10.99
N SER A 56 15.59 -13.35 -10.35
CA SER A 56 15.70 -14.75 -10.77
C SER A 56 14.52 -15.61 -10.30
N ASP A 57 13.47 -15.65 -11.11
CA ASP A 57 12.22 -16.42 -10.90
C ASP A 57 12.41 -17.92 -11.17
N LEU A 58 13.52 -18.48 -10.69
CA LEU A 58 13.96 -19.87 -10.83
C LEU A 58 14.83 -20.28 -9.62
N ASP A 59 15.10 -19.38 -8.68
CA ASP A 59 16.00 -19.57 -7.55
C ASP A 59 15.39 -18.93 -6.30
N GLU A 60 14.73 -19.75 -5.48
CA GLU A 60 14.00 -19.35 -4.27
C GLU A 60 14.87 -18.60 -3.24
N ASP A 61 16.20 -18.68 -3.38
CA ASP A 61 17.15 -17.98 -2.52
C ASP A 61 17.46 -16.55 -3.03
N VAL A 62 17.06 -16.15 -4.24
CA VAL A 62 17.41 -14.87 -4.87
C VAL A 62 16.21 -13.92 -4.91
N TYR A 63 16.07 -13.05 -3.91
CA TYR A 63 14.89 -12.17 -3.82
C TYR A 63 15.15 -10.85 -3.09
N PRO A 64 14.33 -9.81 -3.32
CA PRO A 64 14.46 -8.52 -2.65
C PRO A 64 14.52 -8.60 -1.12
N GLY A 65 15.62 -8.09 -0.56
CA GLY A 65 15.86 -8.03 0.89
C GLY A 65 16.45 -9.30 1.51
N ALA A 66 16.80 -10.30 0.69
CA ALA A 66 17.52 -11.48 1.14
C ALA A 66 18.78 -11.12 1.94
N GLY A 67 19.04 -11.92 2.98
CA GLY A 67 20.17 -11.76 3.89
C GLY A 67 21.52 -12.15 3.28
N GLU A 68 22.60 -11.67 3.91
CA GLU A 68 23.98 -12.11 3.63
C GLU A 68 24.18 -13.54 4.17
N LEU A 69 23.65 -14.58 3.51
CA LEU A 69 24.23 -15.92 3.65
C LEU A 69 25.66 -15.89 3.06
N GLU A 70 26.53 -16.85 3.38
CA GLU A 70 27.86 -16.99 2.74
C GLU A 70 27.70 -17.30 1.25
N ARG A 71 27.37 -16.27 0.47
CA ARG A 71 27.02 -16.36 -0.95
C ARG A 71 28.17 -15.88 -1.81
N ASP A 72 28.24 -16.42 -3.02
CA ASP A 72 29.17 -15.93 -4.02
C ASP A 72 28.81 -14.48 -4.36
N GLY A 73 29.70 -13.55 -4.00
CA GLY A 73 29.55 -12.13 -4.28
C GLY A 73 29.51 -11.77 -5.77
N SER A 74 29.60 -12.75 -6.67
CA SER A 74 29.34 -12.59 -8.10
C SER A 74 27.85 -12.52 -8.46
N VAL A 75 26.96 -13.01 -7.60
CA VAL A 75 25.50 -13.06 -7.82
C VAL A 75 24.81 -11.90 -7.09
N ASP A 76 23.85 -11.25 -7.74
CA ASP A 76 22.94 -10.28 -7.11
C ASP A 76 21.80 -11.02 -6.39
N TYR A 77 22.12 -11.57 -5.23
CA TYR A 77 21.22 -12.47 -4.51
C TYR A 77 20.04 -11.76 -3.82
N ASN A 78 20.07 -10.43 -3.71
CA ASN A 78 19.02 -9.67 -3.05
C ASN A 78 18.34 -8.65 -3.97
N CYS A 79 18.55 -8.81 -5.28
CA CYS A 79 17.92 -8.03 -6.35
C CYS A 79 18.14 -6.51 -6.26
N ASN A 80 19.17 -6.06 -5.53
CA ASN A 80 19.40 -4.62 -5.34
C ASN A 80 20.28 -4.02 -6.45
N GLY A 81 20.68 -4.80 -7.45
CA GLY A 81 21.50 -4.39 -8.58
C GLY A 81 22.99 -4.23 -8.27
N ILE A 82 23.45 -4.65 -7.08
CA ILE A 82 24.84 -4.58 -6.65
C ILE A 82 25.42 -6.00 -6.58
N SER A 83 26.33 -6.29 -7.51
CA SER A 83 27.01 -7.58 -7.56
C SER A 83 28.46 -7.44 -8.03
N GLY A 84 29.19 -8.55 -8.04
CA GLY A 84 30.55 -8.64 -8.52
C GLY A 84 31.61 -8.33 -7.45
N TRP A 85 32.88 -8.45 -7.86
CA TRP A 85 34.03 -8.36 -6.97
C TRP A 85 34.84 -7.08 -7.13
N SER A 86 35.17 -6.42 -6.02
CA SER A 86 36.08 -5.28 -6.02
C SER A 86 37.52 -5.72 -5.75
N LYS A 87 38.35 -5.73 -6.81
CA LYS A 87 39.79 -6.05 -6.70
C LYS A 87 40.53 -5.12 -5.73
N SER A 88 40.17 -3.83 -5.70
CA SER A 88 40.84 -2.84 -4.85
C SER A 88 40.43 -2.94 -3.38
N LYS A 89 39.24 -3.49 -3.08
CA LYS A 89 38.76 -3.70 -1.71
C LYS A 89 38.99 -5.13 -1.20
N GLY A 90 39.28 -6.08 -2.10
CA GLY A 90 39.50 -7.48 -1.75
C GLY A 90 38.24 -8.19 -1.23
N LYS A 91 37.04 -7.69 -1.58
CA LYS A 91 35.74 -8.28 -1.23
C LYS A 91 34.66 -7.98 -2.27
N SER A 92 33.52 -8.65 -2.19
CA SER A 92 32.35 -8.40 -3.03
C SER A 92 31.85 -6.96 -2.90
N ASN A 93 31.24 -6.44 -3.96
CA ASN A 93 30.69 -5.10 -3.98
C ASN A 93 29.65 -4.88 -2.88
N GLU A 94 28.76 -5.85 -2.68
CA GLU A 94 27.77 -5.84 -1.60
C GLU A 94 28.43 -5.69 -0.22
N ASN A 95 29.46 -6.50 0.09
CA ASN A 95 30.08 -6.49 1.41
C ASN A 95 30.82 -5.18 1.72
N TRP A 96 31.34 -4.43 0.74
CA TRP A 96 32.02 -3.17 1.06
C TRP A 96 31.13 -1.94 0.92
N LEU A 97 30.06 -2.04 0.13
CA LEU A 97 29.09 -0.96 -0.08
C LEU A 97 27.96 -0.97 0.95
N CYS A 98 27.56 -2.16 1.44
CA CYS A 98 26.29 -2.37 2.15
C CYS A 98 26.42 -2.99 3.56
N GLU A 99 27.47 -3.76 3.87
CA GLU A 99 27.67 -4.48 5.16
C GLU A 99 27.40 -3.63 6.43
N ARG A 100 27.78 -2.34 6.40
CA ARG A 100 27.59 -1.41 7.54
C ARG A 100 26.50 -0.37 7.33
N ALA A 101 25.75 -0.49 6.23
CA ALA A 101 24.75 0.49 5.84
C ALA A 101 23.40 0.28 6.54
N GLN A 102 23.23 -0.83 7.28
CA GLN A 102 21.99 -1.19 7.99
C GLN A 102 20.77 -1.10 7.07
N SER A 103 20.89 -1.72 5.89
CA SER A 103 19.79 -1.79 4.92
C SER A 103 18.56 -2.44 5.54
N ARG A 104 17.40 -1.96 5.12
CA ARG A 104 16.11 -2.47 5.57
C ARG A 104 15.03 -2.27 4.51
N GLY A 105 14.16 -3.26 4.38
CA GLY A 105 13.02 -3.19 3.48
C GLY A 105 11.91 -2.29 3.99
N VAL A 106 11.03 -1.83 3.11
CA VAL A 106 9.79 -1.12 3.48
C VAL A 106 8.58 -2.01 3.22
N VAL A 107 7.83 -2.32 4.27
CA VAL A 107 6.67 -3.20 4.19
C VAL A 107 5.44 -2.46 4.66
N ILE A 108 4.30 -2.64 4.01
CA ILE A 108 3.02 -2.13 4.50
C ILE A 108 1.96 -3.23 4.54
N PHE A 109 1.37 -3.40 5.71
CA PHE A 109 0.15 -4.16 5.99
C PHE A 109 -0.98 -3.15 6.09
N GLY A 110 -2.03 -3.28 5.29
CA GLY A 110 -3.06 -2.24 5.27
C GLY A 110 -4.25 -2.57 4.39
N ASP A 111 -5.07 -1.56 4.16
CA ASP A 111 -6.31 -1.62 3.40
C ASP A 111 -6.20 -0.99 2.00
N SER A 112 -7.34 -0.73 1.37
CA SER A 112 -7.42 -0.08 0.06
C SER A 112 -6.67 1.26 -0.02
N ALA A 113 -6.64 2.03 1.07
CA ALA A 113 -5.87 3.28 1.10
C ALA A 113 -4.35 3.01 1.13
N ALA A 114 -3.89 1.94 1.79
CA ALA A 114 -2.48 1.53 1.74
C ALA A 114 -2.07 0.99 0.35
N ALA A 115 -3.02 0.39 -0.37
CA ALA A 115 -2.85 -0.08 -1.75
C ALA A 115 -2.98 1.03 -2.80
N ALA A 116 -3.38 2.24 -2.40
CA ALA A 116 -3.69 3.37 -3.28
C ALA A 116 -4.82 3.05 -4.28
N PHE A 117 -5.94 2.53 -3.77
CA PHE A 117 -7.14 2.29 -4.56
C PHE A 117 -7.53 3.54 -5.37
N HIS A 118 -7.65 3.39 -6.68
CA HIS A 118 -8.05 4.46 -7.58
C HIS A 118 -8.81 3.90 -8.78
N ILE A 119 -9.98 4.48 -9.04
CA ILE A 119 -10.75 4.23 -10.25
C ILE A 119 -10.53 5.41 -11.19
N PRO A 120 -9.90 5.21 -12.37
CA PRO A 120 -9.77 6.28 -13.35
C PRO A 120 -11.13 6.83 -13.74
N VAL A 121 -11.29 8.15 -13.83
CA VAL A 121 -12.54 8.77 -14.33
C VAL A 121 -12.88 8.25 -15.73
N SER A 122 -11.86 7.98 -16.55
CA SER A 122 -12.01 7.38 -17.88
C SER A 122 -12.70 6.01 -17.83
N PHE A 123 -12.64 5.29 -16.71
CA PHE A 123 -13.29 3.99 -16.51
C PHE A 123 -14.81 4.11 -16.31
N LEU A 124 -15.33 5.32 -16.07
CA LEU A 124 -16.76 5.52 -15.84
C LEU A 124 -17.58 5.35 -17.15
N PRO A 125 -18.79 4.78 -17.08
CA PRO A 125 -19.67 4.59 -18.24
C PRO A 125 -20.27 5.88 -18.82
N VAL A 126 -20.09 7.03 -18.15
CA VAL A 126 -20.38 8.34 -18.75
C VAL A 126 -19.30 8.79 -19.73
N THR A 127 -18.09 8.23 -19.62
CA THR A 127 -16.96 8.47 -20.54
C THR A 127 -16.76 7.33 -21.53
N ARG A 128 -17.44 6.18 -21.38
CA ARG A 128 -17.30 4.99 -22.25
C ARG A 128 -18.64 4.40 -22.68
N ASN A 129 -18.69 3.78 -23.85
CA ASN A 129 -19.86 2.97 -24.21
C ASN A 129 -19.86 1.65 -23.40
N ILE A 130 -21.04 1.05 -23.23
CA ILE A 130 -21.22 -0.16 -22.42
C ILE A 130 -20.53 -1.41 -23.04
N GLU A 131 -20.40 -1.45 -24.36
CA GLU A 131 -19.81 -2.57 -25.08
C GLU A 131 -18.29 -2.64 -24.84
N ASP A 132 -17.62 -1.50 -24.77
CA ASP A 132 -16.20 -1.38 -24.50
C ASP A 132 -15.90 -1.77 -23.05
N PHE A 133 -16.76 -1.43 -22.10
CA PHE A 133 -16.64 -1.94 -20.74
C PHE A 133 -16.87 -3.45 -20.64
N ALA A 134 -17.89 -3.98 -21.34
CA ALA A 134 -18.15 -5.42 -21.36
C ALA A 134 -16.96 -6.21 -21.95
N LYS A 135 -16.22 -5.62 -22.90
CA LYS A 135 -14.96 -6.20 -23.40
C LYS A 135 -13.88 -6.25 -22.33
N LEU A 136 -13.75 -5.24 -21.45
CA LEU A 136 -12.76 -5.25 -20.36
C LEU A 136 -12.99 -6.38 -19.36
N LEU A 137 -14.25 -6.77 -19.15
CA LEU A 137 -14.59 -7.91 -18.29
C LEU A 137 -14.58 -9.26 -19.05
N ASN A 138 -14.27 -9.26 -20.35
CA ASN A 138 -14.17 -10.48 -21.15
C ASN A 138 -12.76 -11.07 -21.06
N TYR A 139 -12.70 -12.32 -20.59
CA TYR A 139 -11.46 -13.08 -20.44
C TYR A 139 -10.63 -13.16 -21.73
N ASP A 140 -11.25 -13.34 -22.89
CA ASP A 140 -10.53 -13.42 -24.17
C ASP A 140 -9.88 -12.08 -24.55
N HIS A 141 -10.51 -10.97 -24.18
CA HIS A 141 -9.97 -9.64 -24.40
C HIS A 141 -8.81 -9.36 -23.45
N LEU A 142 -8.94 -9.67 -22.16
CA LEU A 142 -7.85 -9.58 -21.18
C LEU A 142 -6.65 -10.44 -21.61
N ARG A 143 -6.90 -11.65 -22.14
CA ARG A 143 -5.85 -12.52 -22.68
C ARG A 143 -5.15 -11.91 -23.90
N GLN A 144 -5.90 -11.28 -24.82
CA GLN A 144 -5.31 -10.58 -25.97
C GLN A 144 -4.46 -9.37 -25.54
N LEU A 145 -4.94 -8.58 -24.58
CA LEU A 145 -4.17 -7.46 -24.01
C LEU A 145 -2.87 -7.96 -23.35
N ALA A 146 -2.94 -9.03 -22.56
CA ALA A 146 -1.76 -9.66 -21.95
C ALA A 146 -0.75 -10.15 -23.01
N GLN A 147 -1.22 -10.72 -24.13
CA GLN A 147 -0.35 -11.16 -25.22
C GLN A 147 0.30 -9.99 -25.98
N GLN A 148 -0.45 -8.90 -26.22
CA GLN A 148 0.07 -7.69 -26.87
C GLN A 148 1.15 -7.03 -26.01
N ARG A 149 0.97 -7.00 -24.68
CA ARG A 149 1.91 -6.43 -23.71
C ARG A 149 3.27 -7.11 -23.68
N ARG A 150 3.37 -8.42 -23.95
CA ARG A 150 4.67 -9.12 -24.07
C ARG A 150 5.59 -8.55 -25.17
N THR A 151 5.04 -7.75 -26.09
CA THR A 151 5.78 -7.22 -27.25
C THR A 151 6.04 -5.70 -27.18
N GLN A 152 5.50 -4.99 -26.18
CA GLN A 152 5.63 -3.54 -26.05
C GLN A 152 6.08 -3.16 -24.65
N ARG A 153 7.19 -2.41 -24.52
CA ARG A 153 7.54 -1.70 -23.28
C ARG A 153 6.43 -0.69 -23.00
N HIS A 154 5.76 -0.76 -21.86
CA HIS A 154 4.91 0.36 -21.48
C HIS A 154 4.90 0.73 -20.00
N ASP A 155 5.33 1.96 -19.77
CA ASP A 155 5.12 2.81 -18.61
C ASP A 155 3.71 3.45 -18.63
N ARG A 156 2.67 2.75 -19.10
CA ARG A 156 1.33 3.34 -19.25
C ARG A 156 0.27 2.51 -18.54
N ASP A 157 -0.24 3.09 -17.46
CA ASP A 157 -1.49 2.76 -16.79
C ASP A 157 -2.64 2.64 -17.80
N ASP A 158 -3.02 1.41 -18.14
CA ASP A 158 -4.20 1.15 -18.98
C ASP A 158 -5.24 0.30 -18.25
N ASP A 159 -6.35 0.01 -18.93
CA ASP A 159 -7.48 -0.70 -18.33
C ASP A 159 -7.17 -2.12 -17.87
N PHE A 160 -6.16 -2.76 -18.47
CA PHE A 160 -5.69 -4.06 -18.02
C PHE A 160 -5.01 -3.93 -16.67
N ASP A 161 -4.17 -2.90 -16.46
CA ASP A 161 -3.52 -2.65 -15.17
C ASP A 161 -4.55 -2.45 -14.05
N VAL A 162 -5.58 -1.64 -14.31
CA VAL A 162 -6.68 -1.41 -13.36
C VAL A 162 -7.24 -2.74 -12.84
N ILE A 163 -7.50 -3.70 -13.74
CA ILE A 163 -8.17 -4.96 -13.38
C ILE A 163 -7.21 -5.94 -12.70
N VAL A 164 -6.00 -6.12 -13.24
CA VAL A 164 -5.03 -7.09 -12.69
C VAL A 164 -4.40 -6.63 -11.38
N HIS A 165 -4.61 -5.36 -11.02
CA HIS A 165 -4.28 -4.77 -9.73
C HIS A 165 -5.48 -4.56 -8.82
N GLU A 166 -6.66 -5.11 -9.12
CA GLU A 166 -7.81 -5.01 -8.21
C GLU A 166 -8.25 -3.54 -7.94
N PHE A 167 -8.02 -2.65 -8.92
CA PHE A 167 -8.17 -1.18 -8.84
C PHE A 167 -7.17 -0.48 -7.91
N ASP A 168 -6.15 -1.18 -7.45
CA ASP A 168 -5.09 -0.65 -6.62
C ASP A 168 -3.88 -0.19 -7.43
N TRP A 169 -3.13 0.77 -6.89
CA TRP A 169 -1.94 1.34 -7.53
C TRP A 169 -0.78 1.34 -6.55
N PRO A 170 -0.33 0.17 -6.06
CA PRO A 170 0.68 0.06 -5.00
C PRO A 170 2.02 0.70 -5.37
N HIS A 171 2.38 0.67 -6.66
CA HIS A 171 3.53 1.35 -7.25
C HIS A 171 3.42 2.89 -7.24
N LYS A 172 2.27 3.44 -6.83
CA LYS A 172 2.04 4.86 -6.57
C LYS A 172 1.66 5.19 -5.13
N SER A 173 1.64 4.19 -4.25
CA SER A 173 1.27 4.36 -2.86
C SER A 173 2.29 5.19 -2.06
N TRP A 174 1.86 5.74 -0.92
CA TRP A 174 2.70 6.60 -0.11
C TRP A 174 3.84 5.83 0.57
N ALA A 175 3.66 4.53 0.80
CA ALA A 175 4.61 3.65 1.46
C ALA A 175 5.59 3.02 0.47
N THR A 176 5.09 2.35 -0.56
CA THR A 176 5.90 1.47 -1.43
C THR A 176 6.00 1.95 -2.87
N GLY A 177 5.40 3.10 -3.21
CA GLY A 177 5.38 3.56 -4.59
C GLY A 177 6.79 3.79 -5.17
N PHE A 178 6.95 3.58 -6.46
CA PHE A 178 8.21 3.72 -7.19
C PHE A 178 8.05 4.27 -8.61
N ALA A 179 6.81 4.49 -9.06
CA ALA A 179 6.53 5.03 -10.38
C ALA A 179 7.19 6.40 -10.58
N GLU A 180 7.51 6.74 -11.83
CA GLU A 180 8.19 7.99 -12.13
C GLU A 180 7.35 9.23 -11.76
N ASP A 181 6.03 9.14 -11.95
CA ASP A 181 5.09 10.24 -11.71
C ASP A 181 4.86 10.56 -10.23
N ILE A 182 5.30 9.69 -9.31
CA ILE A 182 5.34 9.98 -7.87
C ILE A 182 6.59 10.75 -7.44
N ASN A 183 7.51 11.04 -8.38
CA ASN A 183 8.71 11.86 -8.19
C ASN A 183 9.57 11.45 -6.96
N GLY A 184 9.66 10.15 -6.69
CA GLY A 184 10.45 9.61 -5.56
C GLY A 184 9.90 9.98 -4.18
N GLU A 185 8.63 10.37 -4.05
CA GLU A 185 8.10 10.89 -2.79
C GLU A 185 7.60 9.84 -1.81
N SER A 186 7.59 8.54 -2.15
CA SER A 186 7.19 7.47 -1.23
C SER A 186 8.21 7.19 -0.11
N ILE A 187 7.80 6.47 0.94
CA ILE A 187 8.71 6.06 2.02
C ILE A 187 9.80 5.13 1.47
N TYR A 188 9.45 4.16 0.63
CA TYR A 188 10.41 3.28 -0.04
C TYR A 188 11.46 4.07 -0.84
N MET A 189 11.05 5.04 -1.67
CA MET A 189 12.01 5.81 -2.47
C MET A 189 12.91 6.68 -1.59
N LYS A 190 12.37 7.28 -0.52
CA LYS A 190 13.20 8.01 0.47
C LYS A 190 14.18 7.07 1.21
N MET A 191 13.77 5.85 1.54
CA MET A 191 14.64 4.83 2.13
C MET A 191 15.73 4.37 1.15
N ARG A 192 15.42 4.21 -0.14
CA ARG A 192 16.40 3.92 -1.21
C ARG A 192 17.39 5.07 -1.38
N ASP A 193 16.92 6.31 -1.37
CA ASP A 193 17.81 7.48 -1.49
C ASP A 193 18.73 7.62 -0.28
N ARG A 194 18.22 7.29 0.91
CA ARG A 194 19.01 7.25 2.15
C ARG A 194 20.06 6.15 2.12
N ASN A 195 19.72 4.97 1.62
CA ASN A 195 20.64 3.86 1.44
C ASN A 195 20.27 3.07 0.17
N ARG A 196 21.10 3.20 -0.87
CA ARG A 196 20.86 2.55 -2.17
C ARG A 196 20.86 1.03 -2.13
N CYS A 197 21.42 0.42 -1.07
CA CYS A 197 21.35 -1.02 -0.85
C CYS A 197 19.92 -1.53 -0.52
N ASN A 198 18.96 -0.62 -0.28
CA ASN A 198 17.54 -0.93 -0.09
C ASN A 198 16.77 -1.06 -1.44
N HIS A 199 17.45 -0.96 -2.59
CA HIS A 199 16.78 -1.03 -3.88
C HIS A 199 15.99 -2.36 -4.01
N ARG A 200 14.77 -2.24 -4.55
CA ARG A 200 13.71 -3.27 -4.67
C ARG A 200 13.18 -3.84 -3.36
N ASP A 201 13.78 -3.57 -2.22
CA ASP A 201 13.33 -4.13 -0.94
C ASP A 201 12.07 -3.39 -0.42
N PHE A 202 10.93 -3.66 -1.06
CA PHE A 202 9.60 -3.20 -0.65
C PHE A 202 8.56 -4.30 -0.84
N GLN A 203 7.53 -4.29 0.01
CA GLN A 203 6.36 -5.16 -0.13
C GLN A 203 5.08 -4.46 0.34
N ASN A 204 4.07 -4.40 -0.53
CA ASN A 204 2.74 -3.91 -0.24
C ASN A 204 1.78 -5.10 -0.10
N LEU A 205 1.41 -5.40 1.14
CA LEU A 205 0.54 -6.53 1.50
C LEU A 205 -0.90 -6.06 1.67
N ALA A 206 -1.20 -4.82 1.26
CA ALA A 206 -2.50 -4.24 1.47
C ALA A 206 -3.57 -4.89 0.58
N VAL A 207 -4.77 -5.01 1.13
CA VAL A 207 -5.90 -5.65 0.47
C VAL A 207 -7.16 -4.82 0.72
N ASN A 208 -7.93 -4.61 -0.33
CA ASN A 208 -9.24 -3.96 -0.23
C ASN A 208 -10.14 -4.67 0.80
N GLY A 209 -10.74 -3.88 1.69
CA GLY A 209 -11.56 -4.41 2.79
C GLY A 209 -10.79 -4.91 4.02
N ALA A 210 -9.45 -4.94 4.00
CA ALA A 210 -8.64 -5.36 5.14
C ALA A 210 -8.85 -4.46 6.36
N LYS A 211 -8.84 -5.05 7.55
CA LYS A 211 -9.00 -4.38 8.85
C LYS A 211 -8.05 -5.00 9.87
N ALA A 212 -8.06 -4.59 11.14
CA ALA A 212 -7.13 -5.10 12.15
C ALA A 212 -6.96 -6.63 12.18
N LYS A 213 -8.05 -7.40 12.06
CA LYS A 213 -7.99 -8.88 12.02
C LYS A 213 -7.22 -9.44 10.81
N SER A 214 -7.16 -8.70 9.70
CA SER A 214 -6.51 -9.11 8.46
C SER A 214 -4.98 -9.16 8.57
N LEU A 215 -4.40 -8.56 9.62
CA LEU A 215 -2.96 -8.63 9.86
C LEU A 215 -2.44 -10.06 9.91
N VAL A 216 -3.21 -10.98 10.50
CA VAL A 216 -2.85 -12.40 10.56
C VAL A 216 -2.63 -12.99 9.15
N GLU A 217 -3.60 -12.74 8.26
CA GLU A 217 -3.56 -13.25 6.89
C GLU A 217 -2.47 -12.55 6.06
N GLN A 218 -2.35 -11.23 6.17
CA GLN A 218 -1.33 -10.48 5.43
C GLN A 218 0.09 -10.84 5.88
N VAL A 219 0.31 -11.15 7.16
CA VAL A 219 1.58 -11.72 7.65
C VAL A 219 1.81 -13.13 7.09
N GLY A 220 0.77 -13.90 6.80
CA GLY A 220 0.88 -15.17 6.10
C GLY A 220 1.40 -15.05 4.66
N ASN A 221 1.06 -13.95 3.98
CA ASN A 221 1.50 -13.66 2.61
C ASN A 221 2.82 -12.87 2.54
N PHE A 222 3.35 -12.43 3.69
CA PHE A 222 4.58 -11.65 3.79
C PHE A 222 5.82 -12.54 3.58
N SER A 223 6.71 -12.14 2.66
CA SER A 223 7.96 -12.85 2.39
C SER A 223 9.11 -12.24 3.19
N ARG A 224 9.52 -12.93 4.24
CA ARG A 224 10.73 -12.60 5.01
C ARG A 224 11.13 -13.79 5.87
N ASP A 225 12.40 -14.12 5.83
CA ASP A 225 13.03 -15.03 6.78
C ASP A 225 13.73 -14.26 7.90
N LYS A 226 14.03 -14.92 9.03
CA LYS A 226 14.79 -14.31 10.13
C LYS A 226 16.24 -13.99 9.77
N SER A 227 16.78 -14.67 8.76
CA SER A 227 18.13 -14.44 8.23
C SER A 227 18.19 -13.27 7.25
N ASP A 228 17.03 -12.75 6.80
CA ASP A 228 16.96 -11.62 5.88
C ASP A 228 17.32 -10.29 6.53
N LYS A 229 17.40 -9.26 5.68
CA LYS A 229 17.54 -7.88 6.14
C LYS A 229 16.30 -7.47 6.97
N PRO A 230 16.48 -6.67 8.04
CA PRO A 230 15.36 -6.12 8.81
C PRO A 230 14.39 -5.32 7.93
N SER A 231 13.17 -5.08 8.42
CA SER A 231 12.19 -4.24 7.71
C SER A 231 11.73 -3.06 8.56
N LEU A 232 11.42 -1.94 7.91
CA LEU A 232 10.52 -0.90 8.39
C LEU A 232 9.10 -1.24 7.91
N ALA A 233 8.31 -1.82 8.80
CA ALA A 233 6.94 -2.23 8.52
C ALA A 233 5.92 -1.20 9.03
N PHE A 234 4.89 -0.94 8.24
CA PHE A 234 3.74 -0.13 8.62
C PHE A 234 2.51 -1.04 8.79
N VAL A 235 1.76 -0.86 9.86
CA VAL A 235 0.45 -1.48 10.06
C VAL A 235 -0.60 -0.36 10.02
N ALA A 236 -1.29 -0.26 8.89
CA ALA A 236 -2.12 0.89 8.53
C ALA A 236 -3.52 0.46 8.07
N TYR A 237 -4.36 0.08 9.03
CA TYR A 237 -5.80 -0.15 8.84
C TYR A 237 -6.55 1.11 9.27
N ILE A 238 -6.94 1.94 8.31
CA ILE A 238 -7.29 3.34 8.61
C ILE A 238 -8.80 3.61 8.60
N GLY A 239 -9.62 2.65 8.17
CA GLY A 239 -11.08 2.84 8.10
C GLY A 239 -11.95 1.60 8.29
N ASN A 240 -11.56 0.43 7.75
CA ASN A 240 -12.47 -0.73 7.64
C ASN A 240 -12.97 -1.32 8.96
N ASP A 241 -12.32 -1.04 10.09
CA ASP A 241 -12.82 -1.39 11.42
C ASP A 241 -14.10 -0.62 11.80
N ILE A 242 -14.28 0.60 11.29
CA ILE A 242 -15.47 1.44 11.54
C ILE A 242 -16.36 1.61 10.32
N CYS A 243 -15.86 1.34 9.10
CA CYS A 243 -16.63 1.42 7.87
C CYS A 243 -17.59 0.23 7.78
N LYS A 244 -18.83 0.49 8.19
CA LYS A 244 -19.88 -0.51 8.40
C LYS A 244 -21.23 0.04 7.97
N LYS A 245 -22.21 -0.85 7.86
CA LYS A 245 -23.61 -0.49 7.59
C LYS A 245 -24.28 0.13 8.82
N LYS A 246 -23.85 -0.28 10.01
CA LYS A 246 -24.40 0.17 11.30
C LYS A 246 -23.28 0.38 12.32
N LEU A 247 -23.57 1.16 13.36
CA LEU A 247 -22.61 1.51 14.41
C LEU A 247 -22.26 0.30 15.29
N GLU A 248 -23.22 -0.59 15.54
CA GLU A 248 -23.03 -1.81 16.32
C GLU A 248 -22.12 -2.85 15.66
N ASP A 249 -21.94 -2.76 14.34
CA ASP A 249 -21.09 -3.68 13.57
C ASP A 249 -19.61 -3.23 13.54
N MET A 250 -19.30 -2.05 14.10
CA MET A 250 -17.93 -1.52 14.17
C MET A 250 -17.11 -2.31 15.18
N THR A 251 -15.86 -2.60 14.85
CA THR A 251 -14.91 -3.29 15.74
C THR A 251 -14.85 -2.56 17.09
N THR A 252 -14.99 -3.31 18.18
CA THR A 252 -14.88 -2.74 19.54
C THR A 252 -13.40 -2.54 19.93
N PRO A 253 -13.09 -1.63 20.87
CA PRO A 253 -11.73 -1.47 21.40
C PRO A 253 -11.09 -2.78 21.87
N GLU A 254 -11.87 -3.65 22.52
CA GLU A 254 -11.43 -4.95 23.02
C GLU A 254 -11.09 -5.92 21.88
N GLU A 255 -11.98 -6.05 20.88
CA GLU A 255 -11.73 -6.88 19.68
C GLU A 255 -10.52 -6.38 18.90
N TYR A 256 -10.44 -5.06 18.68
CA TYR A 256 -9.32 -4.44 17.97
C TYR A 256 -7.99 -4.73 18.67
N ARG A 257 -7.95 -4.61 20.01
CA ARG A 257 -6.75 -4.96 20.79
C ARG A 257 -6.35 -6.41 20.58
N GLN A 258 -7.30 -7.34 20.69
CA GLN A 258 -7.03 -8.77 20.54
C GLN A 258 -6.51 -9.09 19.14
N GLN A 259 -7.14 -8.53 18.10
CA GLN A 259 -6.77 -8.73 16.70
C GLN A 259 -5.35 -8.19 16.42
N MET A 260 -5.06 -6.95 16.84
CA MET A 260 -3.76 -6.32 16.65
C MET A 260 -2.65 -7.06 17.39
N ILE A 261 -2.84 -7.42 18.67
CA ILE A 261 -1.83 -8.18 19.43
C ILE A 261 -1.58 -9.55 18.80
N THR A 262 -2.61 -10.21 18.30
CA THR A 262 -2.47 -11.52 17.63
C THR A 262 -1.63 -11.39 16.36
N GLY A 263 -1.96 -10.43 15.49
CA GLY A 263 -1.20 -10.20 14.25
C GLY A 263 0.24 -9.75 14.52
N LEU A 264 0.45 -8.84 15.48
CA LEU A 264 1.80 -8.37 15.84
C LEU A 264 2.68 -9.47 16.43
N LYS A 265 2.12 -10.43 17.19
CA LYS A 265 2.86 -11.60 17.67
C LYS A 265 3.28 -12.54 16.53
N LEU A 266 2.42 -12.72 15.52
CA LEU A 266 2.80 -13.48 14.32
C LEU A 266 3.88 -12.76 13.53
N LEU A 267 3.74 -11.43 13.38
CA LEU A 267 4.74 -10.60 12.72
C LEU A 267 6.09 -10.66 13.45
N ASP A 268 6.11 -10.69 14.79
CA ASP A 268 7.34 -10.88 15.58
C ASP A 268 8.01 -12.21 15.27
N GLY A 269 7.22 -13.26 15.00
CA GLY A 269 7.73 -14.55 14.59
C GLY A 269 8.39 -14.56 13.20
N LYS A 270 8.05 -13.60 12.34
CA LYS A 270 8.47 -13.54 10.93
C LYS A 270 9.57 -12.52 10.65
N LEU A 271 9.51 -11.33 11.25
CA LEU A 271 10.49 -10.27 11.01
C LEU A 271 11.89 -10.66 11.47
N ALA A 272 12.89 -10.30 10.66
CA ALA A 272 14.30 -10.41 11.05
C ALA A 272 14.61 -9.49 12.26
N PRO A 273 15.51 -9.90 13.17
CA PRO A 273 15.87 -9.10 14.34
C PRO A 273 16.36 -7.69 14.00
N GLY A 274 15.92 -6.69 14.77
CA GLY A 274 16.26 -5.29 14.55
C GLY A 274 15.29 -4.55 13.63
N SER A 275 14.20 -5.21 13.22
CA SER A 275 13.11 -4.60 12.46
C SER A 275 12.39 -3.51 13.26
N LYS A 276 11.57 -2.72 12.57
CA LYS A 276 10.86 -1.57 13.10
C LYS A 276 9.42 -1.62 12.62
N VAL A 277 8.46 -1.48 13.52
CA VAL A 277 7.03 -1.50 13.21
C VAL A 277 6.40 -0.19 13.61
N VAL A 278 5.68 0.43 12.69
CA VAL A 278 4.92 1.65 12.91
C VAL A 278 3.43 1.32 12.78
N ILE A 279 2.68 1.46 13.86
CA ILE A 279 1.23 1.34 13.84
C ILE A 279 0.65 2.74 13.61
N THR A 280 -0.26 2.87 12.64
CA THR A 280 -0.96 4.14 12.42
C THR A 280 -2.30 4.19 13.14
N GLY A 281 -2.71 5.38 13.56
CA GLY A 281 -4.10 5.64 13.94
C GLY A 281 -5.08 5.51 12.75
N LEU A 282 -6.36 5.38 13.06
CA LEU A 282 -7.45 5.55 12.10
C LEU A 282 -7.65 7.04 11.81
N VAL A 283 -8.28 7.36 10.68
CA VAL A 283 -8.59 8.74 10.30
C VAL A 283 -9.90 9.25 10.90
N ASP A 284 -10.08 10.57 10.92
CA ASP A 284 -11.39 11.21 11.08
C ASP A 284 -12.03 11.46 9.70
N GLY A 285 -12.93 10.57 9.29
CA GLY A 285 -13.55 10.61 7.97
C GLY A 285 -14.67 11.64 7.80
N ARG A 286 -14.98 12.49 8.80
CA ARG A 286 -16.02 13.54 8.65
C ARG A 286 -15.71 14.51 7.51
N ILE A 287 -14.42 14.74 7.26
CA ILE A 287 -13.93 15.58 6.17
C ILE A 287 -14.49 15.16 4.80
N LEU A 288 -14.80 13.87 4.61
CA LEU A 288 -15.33 13.34 3.36
C LEU A 288 -16.70 13.94 3.05
N TRP A 289 -17.65 13.80 3.98
CA TRP A 289 -18.97 14.41 3.81
C TRP A 289 -18.86 15.94 3.75
N ASP A 290 -18.14 16.55 4.69
CA ASP A 290 -18.04 18.01 4.81
C ASP A 290 -17.44 18.66 3.56
N THR A 291 -16.57 17.94 2.84
CA THR A 291 -15.92 18.43 1.61
C THR A 291 -16.72 18.08 0.35
N MET A 292 -17.28 16.87 0.28
CA MET A 292 -17.75 16.30 -0.99
C MET A 292 -19.26 16.42 -1.22
N ASN A 293 -20.08 16.44 -0.16
CA ASN A 293 -21.52 16.16 -0.26
C ASN A 293 -22.28 16.98 -1.32
N ASP A 294 -22.03 18.29 -1.43
CA ASP A 294 -22.72 19.19 -2.38
C ASP A 294 -22.06 19.26 -3.78
N ARG A 295 -20.93 18.58 -3.98
CA ARG A 295 -20.18 18.63 -5.24
C ARG A 295 -20.79 17.68 -6.27
N MET A 296 -20.67 18.06 -7.53
CA MET A 296 -21.04 17.18 -8.65
C MET A 296 -19.99 16.10 -8.84
N HIS A 297 -20.40 14.84 -8.69
CA HIS A 297 -19.65 13.65 -9.09
C HIS A 297 -19.60 13.53 -10.63
N PRO A 298 -18.54 12.95 -11.23
CA PRO A 298 -18.42 12.82 -12.68
C PRO A 298 -19.59 12.15 -13.41
N ILE A 299 -20.41 11.35 -12.71
CA ILE A 299 -21.62 10.72 -13.32
C ILE A 299 -22.84 11.65 -13.41
N GLY A 300 -22.72 12.91 -13.00
CA GLY A 300 -23.77 13.92 -13.14
C GLY A 300 -24.80 13.97 -12.01
N MET A 301 -24.43 13.53 -10.80
CA MET A 301 -25.20 13.71 -9.56
C MET A 301 -24.29 14.26 -8.46
N THR A 302 -24.85 14.75 -7.37
CA THR A 302 -24.06 15.16 -6.19
C THR A 302 -23.45 13.95 -5.48
N TYR A 303 -22.39 14.13 -4.69
CA TYR A 303 -21.87 13.02 -3.87
C TYR A 303 -22.87 12.58 -2.80
N ALA A 304 -23.68 13.50 -2.24
CA ALA A 304 -24.76 13.13 -1.34
C ALA A 304 -25.73 12.11 -2.00
N GLU A 305 -26.18 12.41 -3.23
CA GLU A 305 -27.02 11.49 -4.02
C GLU A 305 -26.29 10.18 -4.36
N LEU A 306 -24.98 10.25 -4.67
CA LEU A 306 -24.17 9.06 -4.91
C LEU A 306 -24.10 8.16 -3.66
N TYR A 307 -23.85 8.73 -2.48
CA TYR A 307 -23.72 7.96 -1.25
C TYR A 307 -25.03 7.27 -0.85
N ASP A 308 -26.18 7.91 -1.09
CA ASP A 308 -27.49 7.30 -0.88
C ASP A 308 -27.80 6.23 -1.95
N LEU A 309 -27.46 6.47 -3.22
CA LEU A 309 -27.54 5.45 -4.27
C LEU A 309 -26.70 4.21 -3.94
N LEU A 310 -25.45 4.42 -3.54
CA LEU A 310 -24.54 3.35 -3.13
C LEU A 310 -25.10 2.58 -1.93
N TRP A 311 -25.78 3.26 -1.00
CA TRP A 311 -26.44 2.61 0.11
C TRP A 311 -27.59 1.71 -0.36
N ASP A 312 -28.46 2.20 -1.25
CA ASP A 312 -29.60 1.45 -1.79
C ASP A 312 -29.16 0.18 -2.53
N ILE A 313 -28.03 0.24 -3.24
CA ILE A 313 -27.46 -0.91 -3.97
C ILE A 313 -26.50 -1.76 -3.12
N LYS A 314 -26.38 -1.45 -1.82
CA LYS A 314 -25.49 -2.14 -0.86
C LYS A 314 -23.99 -2.05 -1.20
N GLY A 315 -23.60 -1.03 -1.95
CA GLY A 315 -22.21 -0.73 -2.34
C GLY A 315 -21.57 0.44 -1.58
N ASN A 316 -22.24 1.06 -0.60
CA ASN A 316 -21.64 2.17 0.14
C ASN A 316 -20.42 1.68 0.95
N PRO A 317 -19.22 2.23 0.69
CA PRO A 317 -17.96 1.74 1.25
C PRO A 317 -17.86 1.93 2.77
N CYS A 318 -18.53 2.96 3.28
CA CYS A 318 -18.39 3.38 4.66
C CYS A 318 -19.64 4.14 5.09
N ARG A 319 -20.80 3.46 5.16
CA ARG A 319 -22.09 4.12 5.44
C ARG A 319 -22.06 4.95 6.73
N THR A 320 -21.27 4.53 7.70
CA THR A 320 -21.02 5.24 8.95
C THR A 320 -20.41 6.65 8.77
N TRP A 321 -19.66 6.93 7.69
CA TRP A 321 -19.17 8.26 7.34
C TRP A 321 -19.85 8.87 6.10
N LEU A 322 -20.17 8.07 5.09
CA LEU A 322 -20.77 8.51 3.82
C LEU A 322 -22.30 8.52 3.94
N THR A 323 -22.78 9.44 4.78
CA THR A 323 -24.20 9.61 5.10
C THR A 323 -24.49 11.05 5.49
N SER A 324 -25.71 11.52 5.17
CA SER A 324 -26.21 12.81 5.66
C SER A 324 -26.45 12.85 7.17
N ASP A 325 -26.56 11.71 7.85
CA ASP A 325 -26.72 11.64 9.31
C ASP A 325 -25.43 12.02 10.05
N SER A 326 -25.35 13.27 10.50
CA SER A 326 -24.18 13.79 11.21
C SER A 326 -23.93 13.08 12.55
N SER A 327 -24.98 12.63 13.24
CA SER A 327 -24.84 11.88 14.49
C SER A 327 -24.18 10.52 14.25
N MET A 328 -24.49 9.85 13.13
CA MET A 328 -23.80 8.63 12.72
C MET A 328 -22.32 8.91 12.43
N ARG A 329 -22.02 9.97 11.67
CA ARG A 329 -20.63 10.37 11.36
C ARG A 329 -19.81 10.69 12.61
N ASP A 330 -20.41 11.40 13.58
CA ASP A 330 -19.74 11.75 14.83
C ASP A 330 -19.45 10.50 15.69
N LYS A 331 -20.39 9.55 15.78
CA LYS A 331 -20.20 8.30 16.52
C LYS A 331 -19.16 7.38 15.88
N ALA A 332 -19.12 7.32 14.54
CA ALA A 332 -18.11 6.57 13.81
C ALA A 332 -16.70 7.14 14.06
N SER A 333 -16.58 8.47 14.05
CA SER A 333 -15.32 9.17 14.30
C SER A 333 -14.87 9.03 15.76
N ALA A 334 -15.83 9.04 16.70
CA ALA A 334 -15.54 8.72 18.10
C ALA A 334 -14.97 7.31 18.26
N ARG A 335 -15.57 6.31 17.58
CA ARG A 335 -15.01 4.95 17.56
C ARG A 335 -13.61 4.91 16.94
N ALA A 336 -13.38 5.61 15.82
CA ALA A 336 -12.05 5.68 15.20
C ALA A 336 -10.99 6.22 16.16
N ALA A 337 -11.32 7.25 16.94
CA ALA A 337 -10.44 7.80 17.98
C ALA A 337 -10.20 6.79 19.13
N GLU A 338 -11.23 6.05 19.56
CA GLU A 338 -11.09 4.97 20.55
C GLU A 338 -10.11 3.88 20.07
N LEU A 339 -10.25 3.42 18.82
CA LEU A 339 -9.36 2.39 18.26
C LEU A 339 -7.94 2.89 18.06
N SER A 340 -7.77 4.14 17.64
CA SER A 340 -6.46 4.80 17.53
C SER A 340 -5.74 4.89 18.89
N LYS A 341 -6.49 5.20 19.95
CA LYS A 341 -5.97 5.15 21.32
C LYS A 341 -5.52 3.74 21.72
N VAL A 342 -6.27 2.70 21.35
CA VAL A 342 -5.85 1.30 21.60
C VAL A 342 -4.57 0.96 20.85
N ALA A 343 -4.44 1.36 19.58
CA ALA A 343 -3.21 1.18 18.79
C ALA A 343 -2.00 1.85 19.47
N LYS A 344 -2.17 3.09 19.94
CA LYS A 344 -1.15 3.81 20.70
C LYS A 344 -0.79 3.08 22.00
N GLU A 345 -1.77 2.64 22.78
CA GLU A 345 -1.52 1.90 24.02
C GLU A 345 -0.80 0.58 23.77
N ILE A 346 -1.06 -0.11 22.65
CA ILE A 346 -0.31 -1.31 22.27
C ILE A 346 1.16 -0.95 22.03
N ALA A 347 1.44 0.08 21.23
CA ALA A 347 2.81 0.51 20.96
C ALA A 347 3.56 0.96 22.23
N ASP A 348 2.86 1.61 23.17
CA ASP A 348 3.46 2.10 24.42
C ASP A 348 3.72 0.99 25.45
N THR A 349 2.99 -0.14 25.40
CA THR A 349 2.98 -1.16 26.47
C THR A 349 3.47 -2.53 26.06
N GLN A 350 3.42 -2.88 24.77
CA GLN A 350 3.87 -4.19 24.29
C GLN A 350 5.33 -4.14 23.86
N THR A 351 6.05 -5.24 24.12
CA THR A 351 7.42 -5.44 23.68
C THR A 351 7.51 -6.70 22.83
N PHE A 352 8.29 -6.63 21.77
CA PHE A 352 8.50 -7.72 20.81
C PHE A 352 9.99 -8.05 20.72
N ASN A 353 10.33 -9.27 20.31
CA ASN A 353 11.73 -9.72 20.35
C ASN A 353 12.53 -9.21 19.14
N ASN A 354 11.89 -9.19 17.98
CA ASN A 354 12.56 -8.95 16.70
C ASN A 354 12.34 -7.54 16.17
N PHE A 355 11.41 -6.77 16.74
CA PHE A 355 11.18 -5.39 16.36
C PHE A 355 10.89 -4.44 17.51
N GLU A 356 11.23 -3.16 17.28
CA GLU A 356 10.75 -2.03 18.07
C GLU A 356 9.45 -1.51 17.45
N VAL A 357 8.46 -1.18 18.28
CA VAL A 357 7.17 -0.67 17.84
C VAL A 357 7.00 0.80 18.19
N ALA A 358 6.43 1.56 17.28
CA ALA A 358 6.03 2.95 17.48
C ALA A 358 4.58 3.15 17.00
N TYR A 359 3.96 4.21 17.51
CA TYR A 359 2.67 4.69 17.05
C TYR A 359 2.82 6.08 16.44
N ILE A 360 2.13 6.32 15.32
CA ILE A 360 1.92 7.67 14.78
C ILE A 360 0.45 7.86 14.42
N ASP A 361 -0.07 9.08 14.62
CA ASP A 361 -1.32 9.46 13.98
C ASP A 361 -1.08 9.58 12.46
N LEU A 362 -2.03 9.10 11.64
CA LEU A 362 -1.93 9.30 10.20
C LEU A 362 -2.09 10.81 9.91
N PRO A 363 -1.11 11.49 9.29
CA PRO A 363 -1.05 12.95 9.26
C PRO A 363 -1.95 13.59 8.19
N MET A 364 -3.19 13.14 8.07
CA MET A 364 -4.17 13.67 7.12
C MET A 364 -4.51 15.14 7.44
N ASP A 365 -4.61 15.49 8.72
CA ASP A 365 -4.86 16.88 9.14
C ASP A 365 -3.73 17.82 8.68
N LYS A 366 -2.46 17.40 8.80
CA LYS A 366 -1.32 18.17 8.30
C LYS A 366 -1.40 18.35 6.78
N ALA A 367 -1.76 17.30 6.04
CA ALA A 367 -1.96 17.37 4.59
C ALA A 367 -3.09 18.34 4.20
N ILE A 368 -4.24 18.27 4.86
CA ILE A 368 -5.39 19.16 4.65
C ILE A 368 -5.01 20.61 4.96
N GLU A 369 -4.33 20.86 6.09
CA GLU A 369 -3.88 22.19 6.47
C GLU A 369 -2.90 22.78 5.46
N GLU A 370 -1.90 22.02 5.01
CA GLU A 370 -0.96 22.46 3.98
C GLU A 370 -1.69 22.84 2.70
N TRP A 371 -2.63 22.00 2.27
CA TRP A 371 -3.38 22.23 1.03
C TRP A 371 -4.25 23.49 1.10
N LYS A 372 -4.95 23.68 2.22
CA LYS A 372 -5.71 24.91 2.51
C LYS A 372 -4.81 26.14 2.54
N LYS A 373 -3.62 26.06 3.16
CA LYS A 373 -2.64 27.18 3.22
C LYS A 373 -2.14 27.59 1.83
N GLN A 374 -2.14 26.67 0.86
CA GLN A 374 -1.83 26.97 -0.53
C GLN A 374 -3.03 27.56 -1.32
N GLY A 375 -4.18 27.74 -0.68
CA GLY A 375 -5.41 28.21 -1.33
C GLY A 375 -6.03 27.18 -2.27
N LYS A 376 -5.65 25.90 -2.14
CA LYS A 376 -6.15 24.81 -2.98
C LYS A 376 -7.36 24.12 -2.36
N ASP A 377 -8.10 23.41 -3.20
CA ASP A 377 -9.33 22.76 -2.79
C ASP A 377 -9.04 21.41 -2.11
N VAL A 378 -9.56 21.20 -0.90
CA VAL A 378 -9.39 19.95 -0.14
C VAL A 378 -9.96 18.74 -0.87
N ALA A 379 -10.96 18.93 -1.75
CA ALA A 379 -11.48 17.84 -2.56
C ALA A 379 -10.43 17.20 -3.47
N GLU A 380 -9.35 17.92 -3.82
CA GLU A 380 -8.22 17.37 -4.59
C GLU A 380 -7.42 16.32 -3.81
N LEU A 381 -7.62 16.22 -2.49
CA LEU A 381 -7.03 15.19 -1.63
C LEU A 381 -7.89 13.93 -1.52
N ILE A 382 -9.08 13.91 -2.12
CA ILE A 382 -10.02 12.79 -2.08
C ILE A 382 -10.17 12.22 -3.48
N GLU A 383 -10.23 10.90 -3.60
CA GLU A 383 -10.45 10.22 -4.87
C GLU A 383 -11.78 10.64 -5.50
N VAL A 384 -11.72 11.01 -6.78
CA VAL A 384 -12.82 11.69 -7.48
C VAL A 384 -13.95 10.75 -7.88
N VAL A 385 -13.71 9.43 -7.92
CA VAL A 385 -14.72 8.46 -8.33
C VAL A 385 -15.42 7.81 -7.14
N ASP A 386 -14.71 7.54 -6.06
CA ASP A 386 -15.34 6.97 -4.86
C ASP A 386 -15.73 8.03 -3.82
N GLY A 387 -15.13 9.23 -3.86
CA GLY A 387 -15.36 10.28 -2.87
C GLY A 387 -15.01 9.84 -1.45
N PHE A 388 -14.04 8.94 -1.30
CA PHE A 388 -13.75 8.23 -0.05
C PHE A 388 -12.25 8.10 0.21
N HIS A 389 -11.48 7.53 -0.73
CA HIS A 389 -10.06 7.23 -0.50
C HIS A 389 -9.18 8.49 -0.62
N PRO A 390 -7.99 8.50 0.00
CA PRO A 390 -6.99 9.54 -0.26
C PRO A 390 -6.56 9.51 -1.74
N SER A 391 -6.55 10.66 -2.39
CA SER A 391 -6.07 10.77 -3.77
C SER A 391 -4.55 10.58 -3.87
N HIS A 392 -4.04 10.44 -5.09
CA HIS A 392 -2.59 10.45 -5.34
C HIS A 392 -1.86 11.67 -4.70
N THR A 393 -2.49 12.85 -4.74
CA THR A 393 -1.96 14.05 -4.07
C THR A 393 -1.91 13.89 -2.56
N ALA A 394 -2.93 13.28 -1.95
CA ALA A 394 -2.94 13.00 -0.52
C ALA A 394 -1.87 11.98 -0.13
N HIS A 395 -1.66 10.93 -0.92
CA HIS A 395 -0.58 9.96 -0.74
C HIS A 395 0.80 10.63 -0.68
N ARG A 396 1.06 11.57 -1.59
CA ARG A 396 2.30 12.36 -1.61
C ARG A 396 2.52 13.16 -0.33
N LEU A 397 1.48 13.84 0.15
CA LEU A 397 1.52 14.62 1.40
C LEU A 397 1.62 13.73 2.64
N LEU A 398 0.92 12.60 2.66
CA LEU A 398 1.04 11.60 3.72
C LEU A 398 2.48 11.10 3.82
N SER A 399 3.10 10.73 2.71
CA SER A 399 4.48 10.26 2.71
C SER A 399 5.46 11.32 3.22
N LYS A 400 5.29 12.58 2.81
CA LYS A 400 6.06 13.72 3.32
C LYS A 400 5.96 13.82 4.84
N TYR A 401 4.74 13.87 5.39
CA TYR A 401 4.54 14.10 6.81
C TYR A 401 4.85 12.89 7.69
N ILE A 402 4.66 11.67 7.19
CA ILE A 402 5.10 10.45 7.86
C ILE A 402 6.63 10.43 7.91
N TRP A 403 7.31 10.78 6.82
CA TRP A 403 8.77 10.85 6.79
C TRP A 403 9.32 11.90 7.76
N GLU A 404 8.69 13.08 7.82
CA GLU A 404 9.04 14.12 8.79
C GLU A 404 8.89 13.60 10.23
N GLU A 405 7.77 12.98 10.56
CA GLU A 405 7.51 12.42 11.89
C GLU A 405 8.53 11.33 12.27
N LEU A 406 8.83 10.40 11.36
CA LEU A 406 9.86 9.39 11.59
C LEU A 406 11.24 10.03 11.74
N SER A 407 11.56 11.06 10.97
CA SER A 407 12.85 11.74 11.04
C SER A 407 13.05 12.48 12.36
N THR A 408 11.98 13.04 12.95
CA THR A 408 12.05 13.80 14.20
C THR A 408 11.92 12.93 15.43
N SER A 409 10.93 12.03 15.43
CA SER A 409 10.48 11.32 16.63
C SER A 409 11.10 9.92 16.73
N TYR A 410 11.43 9.31 15.58
CA TYR A 410 11.95 7.94 15.50
C TYR A 410 13.11 7.80 14.51
N PRO A 411 14.17 8.65 14.53
CA PRO A 411 15.22 8.62 13.51
C PRO A 411 15.95 7.27 13.41
N GLN A 412 15.98 6.48 14.48
CA GLN A 412 16.50 5.11 14.49
C GLN A 412 15.71 4.14 13.59
N PHE A 413 14.46 4.48 13.24
CA PHE A 413 13.63 3.70 12.32
C PHE A 413 14.08 3.83 10.86
N LEU A 414 14.81 4.89 10.52
CA LEU A 414 15.28 5.17 9.15
C LEU A 414 16.71 4.67 8.89
N GLY A 415 17.46 4.29 9.93
CA GLY A 415 18.87 3.91 9.81
C GLY A 415 19.79 5.09 9.41
N PRO A 416 21.09 4.85 9.23
CA PRO A 416 22.04 5.88 8.79
C PRO A 416 21.93 6.16 7.29
N VAL A 417 22.45 7.32 6.85
CA VAL A 417 22.71 7.57 5.42
C VAL A 417 23.91 6.72 5.00
N ASN A 418 23.80 5.97 3.90
CA ASN A 418 24.92 5.18 3.40
C ASN A 418 25.99 6.09 2.76
N PRO A 419 27.22 6.14 3.30
CA PRO A 419 28.28 7.00 2.78
C PRO A 419 28.74 6.62 1.35
N ASN A 420 28.36 5.43 0.88
CA ASN A 420 28.74 4.93 -0.44
C ASN A 420 27.69 5.19 -1.54
N ASN A 421 26.58 5.87 -1.26
CA ASN A 421 25.50 6.07 -2.25
C ASN A 421 25.98 6.63 -3.59
N GLU A 422 26.84 7.65 -3.57
CA GLU A 422 27.41 8.21 -4.82
C GLU A 422 28.25 7.20 -5.59
N MET A 423 28.95 6.31 -4.88
CA MET A 423 29.76 5.28 -5.50
C MET A 423 28.90 4.14 -6.06
N ILE A 424 27.82 3.78 -5.36
CA ILE A 424 26.81 2.83 -5.87
C ILE A 424 26.23 3.39 -7.18
N LYS A 425 25.75 4.64 -7.17
CA LYS A 425 25.19 5.28 -8.36
C LYS A 425 26.20 5.33 -9.51
N LYS A 426 27.46 5.67 -9.23
CA LYS A 426 28.52 5.71 -10.25
C LYS A 426 28.79 4.34 -10.88
N ASN A 427 28.77 3.27 -10.08
CA ASN A 427 29.18 1.94 -10.54
C ASN A 427 28.02 1.11 -11.10
N PHE A 428 26.79 1.33 -10.60
CA PHE A 428 25.61 0.51 -10.90
C PHE A 428 24.45 1.30 -11.50
N GLY A 429 24.60 2.62 -11.67
CA GLY A 429 23.56 3.48 -12.26
C GLY A 429 22.27 3.44 -11.45
N GLU A 430 21.17 3.09 -12.12
CA GLU A 430 19.86 2.91 -11.51
C GLU A 430 19.61 1.52 -10.92
N GLN A 431 20.67 0.69 -10.80
CA GLN A 431 20.63 -0.62 -10.14
C GLN A 431 19.67 -1.63 -10.80
N GLY A 432 19.51 -1.52 -12.12
CA GLY A 432 18.61 -2.40 -12.88
C GLY A 432 17.17 -1.92 -12.96
N GLY A 433 16.82 -0.80 -12.30
CA GLY A 433 15.46 -0.27 -12.26
C GLY A 433 14.52 -1.19 -11.49
N HIS A 434 13.23 -0.86 -11.53
CA HIS A 434 12.18 -1.59 -10.84
C HIS A 434 11.49 -2.58 -11.75
#